data_AF-A0A9E9LAG5-F1
#
_entry.id   AF-A0A9E9LAG5-F1
#
_cell.length_a   1.000
_cell.length_b   1.000
_cell.length_c   1.000
_cell.angle_alpha   90.00
_cell.angle_beta   90.00
_cell.angle_gamma   90.00
#
_symmetry.space_group_name_H-M   'P 1'
#
loop_
_entity.id
_entity.type
_entity.pdbx_description
1 polymer ?
#
loop_
_entity_poly.entity_id
_entity_poly.type
_entity_poly.pdbx_seq_one_letter_code
_entity_poly.pdbx_strand_id
1 'polypeptide(L)'
;MQTTSQSYVLSDDFIQCWQSAGRHLQMKGGSELVWMRAHLEVPFMEHLSFRLGNQLFFVRLEDVDGLVKMPGTEEDLAKIARECKGYACIMPMRFSFGNWLCSGEGWNLLTLENRTPVIPPDLVTDEKIEMTDWELHDFAVQVARKELTESGDTVSAWNSNPELQPSLWLGGDAGLQWVVLQAVRFPQEAKIPDNIHEIDEAYKARGAKGNFAYVSFSNEKQDIKTSLKDGEKPLPIYRGEKAIVSFSGLLDIDN
;
A
#
# COMPACT_ATOMS: atom_id res chain seq x y z
N MET A 1 17.73 0.86 17.81
CA MET A 1 16.83 1.58 18.75
C MET A 1 15.60 0.73 18.95
N GLN A 2 15.18 0.52 20.21
CA GLN A 2 14.02 -0.29 20.55
C GLN A 2 12.76 0.22 19.86
N THR A 3 12.13 -0.60 19.03
CA THR A 3 10.68 -0.52 18.83
C THR A 3 10.10 -1.67 19.64
N THR A 4 9.83 -1.36 20.90
CA THR A 4 8.86 -2.08 21.72
C THR A 4 7.67 -2.39 20.82
N SER A 5 7.29 -3.67 20.72
CA SER A 5 6.03 -4.09 20.11
C SER A 5 4.89 -3.56 20.96
N GLN A 6 4.65 -2.24 20.89
CA GLN A 6 3.37 -1.66 21.26
C GLN A 6 2.39 -2.29 20.29
N SER A 7 1.60 -3.24 20.78
CA SER A 7 0.35 -3.62 20.15
C SER A 7 -0.41 -2.31 19.96
N TYR A 8 -0.43 -1.80 18.73
CA TYR A 8 -1.14 -0.58 18.38
C TYR A 8 -2.62 -0.96 18.37
N VAL A 9 -3.25 -0.94 19.54
CA VAL A 9 -4.69 -1.15 19.64
C VAL A 9 -5.34 0.11 19.09
N LEU A 10 -6.00 -0.04 17.95
CA LEU A 10 -6.81 1.02 17.37
C LEU A 10 -8.04 1.25 18.22
N SER A 11 -8.40 2.51 18.46
CA SER A 11 -9.60 2.83 19.21
C SER A 11 -10.85 2.49 18.40
N ASP A 12 -11.91 2.06 19.09
CA ASP A 12 -13.22 1.82 18.45
C ASP A 12 -13.73 3.07 17.72
N ASP A 13 -13.45 4.26 18.27
CA ASP A 13 -13.82 5.52 17.62
C ASP A 13 -13.11 5.72 16.29
N PHE A 14 -11.81 5.44 16.22
CA PHE A 14 -11.07 5.51 14.95
C PHE A 14 -11.61 4.50 13.94
N ILE A 15 -11.88 3.27 14.37
CA ILE A 15 -12.42 2.21 13.50
C ILE A 15 -13.78 2.62 12.93
N GLN A 16 -14.68 3.16 13.76
CA GLN A 16 -16.00 3.64 13.32
C GLN A 16 -15.91 4.85 12.39
N CYS A 17 -14.98 5.77 12.66
CA CYS A 17 -14.68 6.90 11.80
C CYS A 17 -14.19 6.43 10.42
N TRP A 18 -13.24 5.50 10.41
CA TRP A 18 -12.69 4.87 9.21
C TRP A 18 -13.75 4.15 8.37
N GLN A 19 -14.63 3.36 9.00
CA GLN A 19 -15.73 2.69 8.31
C GLN A 19 -16.71 3.71 7.68
N SER A 20 -16.99 4.80 8.38
CA SER A 20 -17.92 5.83 7.90
C SER A 20 -17.33 6.63 6.73
N ALA A 21 -16.05 6.97 6.80
CA ALA A 21 -15.30 7.58 5.71
C ALA A 21 -15.23 6.68 4.46
N GLY A 22 -14.87 5.40 4.64
CA GLY A 22 -14.82 4.44 3.54
C GLY A 22 -16.16 4.26 2.85
N ARG A 23 -17.26 4.15 3.60
CA ARG A 23 -18.62 4.11 3.05
C ARG A 23 -18.97 5.37 2.25
N HIS A 24 -18.62 6.56 2.77
CA HIS A 24 -18.86 7.82 2.06
C HIS A 24 -18.15 7.86 0.71
N LEU A 25 -16.85 7.53 0.69
CA LEU A 25 -16.07 7.48 -0.56
C LEU A 25 -16.62 6.44 -1.54
N GLN A 26 -16.98 5.24 -1.06
CA GLN A 26 -17.57 4.20 -1.89
C GLN A 26 -18.91 4.64 -2.53
N MET A 27 -19.75 5.38 -1.78
CA MET A 27 -20.99 5.94 -2.31
C MET A 27 -20.74 7.02 -3.37
N LYS A 28 -19.65 7.79 -3.25
CA LYS A 28 -19.30 8.86 -4.20
C LYS A 28 -18.67 8.34 -5.47
N GLY A 29 -17.74 7.40 -5.35
CA GLY A 29 -17.00 6.85 -6.49
C GLY A 29 -17.67 5.67 -7.18
N GLY A 30 -18.62 5.00 -6.53
CA GLY A 30 -19.30 3.85 -7.11
C GLY A 30 -18.33 2.74 -7.53
N SER A 31 -18.62 2.05 -8.63
CA SER A 31 -17.78 0.98 -9.17
C SER A 31 -16.49 1.46 -9.83
N GLU A 32 -16.34 2.76 -10.09
CA GLU A 32 -15.15 3.32 -10.73
C GLU A 32 -14.01 3.54 -9.74
N LEU A 33 -14.34 3.67 -8.46
CA LEU A 33 -13.36 3.76 -7.37
C LEU A 33 -12.76 2.38 -7.11
N VAL A 34 -11.45 2.28 -7.25
CA VAL A 34 -10.69 1.06 -6.96
C VAL A 34 -9.88 1.27 -5.70
N TRP A 35 -10.21 0.54 -4.64
CA TRP A 35 -9.47 0.57 -3.39
C TRP A 35 -8.04 0.06 -3.57
N MET A 36 -7.09 0.81 -3.06
CA MET A 36 -5.70 0.37 -2.88
C MET A 36 -5.50 -0.06 -1.43
N ARG A 37 -5.91 0.80 -0.49
CA ARG A 37 -5.94 0.51 0.95
C ARG A 37 -7.35 0.72 1.49
N ALA A 38 -7.94 -0.38 1.95
CA ALA A 38 -9.20 -0.41 2.69
C ALA A 38 -9.13 -1.45 3.83
N HIS A 39 -8.05 -1.40 4.62
CA HIS A 39 -7.81 -2.25 5.78
C HIS A 39 -7.09 -1.47 6.89
N LEU A 40 -6.99 -2.07 8.08
CA LEU A 40 -6.50 -1.43 9.30
C LEU A 40 -5.09 -1.90 9.73
N GLU A 41 -4.34 -2.53 8.83
CA GLU A 41 -2.97 -3.02 9.13
C GLU A 41 -2.02 -1.84 9.38
N VAL A 42 -1.36 -1.84 10.53
CA VAL A 42 -0.38 -0.81 10.93
C VAL A 42 1.02 -1.13 10.38
N PRO A 43 1.89 -0.12 10.19
CA PRO A 43 1.70 1.31 10.44
C PRO A 43 0.89 2.04 9.34
N PHE A 44 0.31 3.19 9.69
CA PHE A 44 -0.46 4.03 8.76
C PHE A 44 0.43 5.14 8.18
N MET A 45 0.55 5.20 6.86
CA MET A 45 0.94 6.43 6.15
C MET A 45 -0.31 7.22 5.76
N GLU A 46 -1.32 6.51 5.31
CA GLU A 46 -2.68 6.96 5.05
C GLU A 46 -3.70 5.99 5.66
N HIS A 47 -4.93 6.45 5.93
CA HIS A 47 -5.98 5.58 6.50
C HIS A 47 -6.75 4.82 5.41
N LEU A 48 -6.93 5.45 4.26
CA LEU A 48 -7.63 4.92 3.10
C LEU A 48 -6.87 5.40 1.85
N SER A 49 -6.80 4.58 0.81
CA SER A 49 -6.34 5.04 -0.50
C SER A 49 -7.11 4.37 -1.62
N PHE A 50 -7.34 5.13 -2.68
CA PHE A 50 -8.07 4.64 -3.85
C PHE A 50 -7.54 5.27 -5.13
N ARG A 51 -7.79 4.56 -6.23
CA ARG A 51 -7.59 5.05 -7.59
C ARG A 51 -8.93 5.40 -8.21
N LEU A 52 -8.98 6.51 -8.92
CA LEU A 52 -10.06 6.88 -9.84
C LEU A 52 -9.42 7.30 -11.16
N GLY A 53 -9.79 6.63 -12.27
CA GLY A 53 -9.08 6.80 -13.54
C GLY A 53 -7.58 6.52 -13.41
N ASN A 54 -6.73 7.47 -13.82
CA ASN A 54 -5.27 7.43 -13.71
C ASN A 54 -4.72 8.13 -12.44
N GLN A 55 -5.59 8.63 -11.55
CA GLN A 55 -5.18 9.37 -10.35
C GLN A 55 -5.30 8.54 -9.07
N LEU A 56 -4.36 8.76 -8.16
CA LEU A 56 -4.30 8.11 -6.84
C LEU A 56 -4.60 9.13 -5.75
N PHE A 57 -5.41 8.75 -4.77
CA PHE A 57 -5.81 9.57 -3.65
C PHE A 57 -5.47 8.85 -2.36
N PHE A 58 -4.63 9.46 -1.53
CA PHE A 58 -4.25 8.99 -0.21
C PHE A 58 -4.98 9.84 0.80
N VAL A 59 -5.75 9.20 1.69
CA VAL A 59 -6.69 9.89 2.57
C VAL A 59 -6.31 9.66 4.02
N ARG A 60 -6.12 10.75 4.74
CA ARG A 60 -6.02 10.79 6.19
C ARG A 60 -7.29 11.39 6.77
N LEU A 61 -7.81 10.76 7.80
CA LEU A 61 -8.98 11.23 8.54
C LEU A 61 -8.53 12.22 9.60
N GLU A 62 -9.33 13.25 9.83
CA GLU A 62 -9.11 14.25 10.86
C GLU A 62 -10.40 14.40 11.67
N ASP A 63 -10.33 14.26 12.99
CA ASP A 63 -11.44 14.64 13.86
C ASP A 63 -11.41 16.17 14.04
N VAL A 64 -12.41 16.86 13.50
CA VAL A 64 -12.49 18.32 13.55
C VAL A 64 -12.63 18.88 14.97
N ASP A 65 -13.11 18.06 15.91
CA ASP A 65 -13.23 18.46 17.31
C ASP A 65 -11.99 18.06 18.14
N GLY A 66 -11.03 17.33 17.53
CA GLY A 66 -9.75 16.96 18.14
C GLY A 66 -9.86 16.02 19.36
N LEU A 67 -10.99 15.32 19.50
CA LEU A 67 -11.28 14.45 20.63
C LEU A 67 -10.65 13.06 20.45
N VAL A 68 -10.50 12.62 19.20
CA VAL A 68 -9.92 11.32 18.85
C VAL A 68 -8.56 11.49 18.18
N LYS A 69 -7.55 10.87 18.78
CA LYS A 69 -6.21 10.81 18.20
C LYS A 69 -6.19 9.83 17.04
N MET A 70 -6.03 10.36 15.82
CA MET A 70 -5.87 9.58 14.61
C MET A 70 -4.42 9.04 14.49
N PRO A 71 -4.21 7.74 14.19
CA PRO A 71 -2.87 7.16 14.03
C PRO A 71 -2.14 7.71 12.79
N GLY A 72 -0.82 7.51 12.71
CA GLY A 72 0.02 8.04 11.61
C GLY A 72 0.23 9.57 11.68
N THR A 73 0.88 10.14 10.67
CA THR A 73 1.20 11.57 10.61
C THR A 73 0.81 12.20 9.26
N GLU A 74 0.75 13.54 9.20
CA GLU A 74 0.64 14.26 7.93
C GLU A 74 1.91 14.18 7.09
N GLU A 75 3.07 14.01 7.73
CA GLU A 75 4.37 13.84 7.06
C GLU A 75 4.42 12.51 6.29
N ASP A 76 3.91 11.43 6.89
CA ASP A 76 3.79 10.14 6.23
C ASP A 76 2.80 10.20 5.06
N LEU A 77 1.67 10.91 5.23
CA LEU A 77 0.70 11.14 4.16
C LEU A 77 1.30 11.90 2.98
N ALA A 78 2.01 13.00 3.27
CA ALA A 78 2.70 13.79 2.26
C ALA A 78 3.76 12.96 1.53
N LYS A 79 4.47 12.10 2.27
CA LYS A 79 5.47 11.20 1.72
C LYS A 79 4.85 10.21 0.75
N ILE A 80 3.87 9.41 1.17
CA ILE A 80 3.28 8.39 0.29
C ILE A 80 2.65 9.02 -0.96
N ALA A 81 1.97 10.16 -0.82
CA ALA A 81 1.40 10.87 -1.96
C ALA A 81 2.49 11.34 -2.94
N ARG A 82 3.61 11.89 -2.44
CA ARG A 82 4.72 12.32 -3.29
C ARG A 82 5.39 11.13 -3.99
N GLU A 83 5.74 10.09 -3.26
CA GLU A 83 6.44 8.92 -3.79
C GLU A 83 5.57 8.12 -4.79
N CYS A 84 4.25 8.20 -4.64
CA CYS A 84 3.27 7.63 -5.58
C CYS A 84 2.73 8.66 -6.57
N LYS A 85 3.27 9.89 -6.69
CA LYS A 85 2.73 10.96 -7.57
C LYS A 85 1.19 11.05 -7.55
N GLY A 86 0.62 11.06 -6.35
CA GLY A 86 -0.81 11.12 -6.07
C GLY A 86 -1.17 12.31 -5.20
N TYR A 87 -2.44 12.38 -4.81
CA TYR A 87 -2.98 13.48 -4.02
C TYR A 87 -3.04 13.10 -2.53
N ALA A 88 -2.36 13.88 -1.69
CA ALA A 88 -2.52 13.84 -0.24
C ALA A 88 -3.81 14.57 0.14
N CYS A 89 -4.76 13.83 0.70
CA CYS A 89 -6.07 14.34 1.05
C CYS A 89 -6.37 14.20 2.54
N ILE A 90 -6.94 15.24 3.12
CA ILE A 90 -7.54 15.23 4.45
C ILE A 90 -9.05 15.10 4.30
N MET A 91 -9.62 14.15 5.03
CA MET A 91 -11.06 13.99 5.16
C MET A 91 -11.48 14.40 6.57
N PRO A 92 -12.07 15.60 6.75
CA PRO A 92 -12.53 16.06 8.04
C PRO A 92 -13.81 15.31 8.44
N MET A 93 -13.78 14.72 9.62
CA MET A 93 -14.85 13.91 10.19
C MET A 93 -15.26 14.49 11.54
N ARG A 94 -16.53 14.34 11.90
CA ARG A 94 -17.09 14.79 13.18
C ARG A 94 -17.94 13.70 13.78
N PHE A 95 -17.80 13.48 15.09
CA PHE A 95 -18.73 12.64 15.81
C PHE A 95 -19.98 13.45 16.20
N SER A 96 -21.14 13.08 15.67
CA SER A 96 -22.41 13.76 15.96
C SER A 96 -23.57 12.77 15.94
N PHE A 97 -24.54 12.97 16.82
CA PHE A 97 -25.72 12.10 16.94
C PHE A 97 -25.36 10.61 17.06
N GLY A 98 -24.29 10.30 17.79
CA GLY A 98 -23.82 8.93 18.03
C GLY A 98 -23.13 8.27 16.83
N ASN A 99 -22.78 9.02 15.78
CA ASN A 99 -22.16 8.48 14.57
C ASN A 99 -21.02 9.40 14.07
N TRP A 100 -20.07 8.82 13.34
CA TRP A 100 -19.09 9.60 12.58
C TRP A 100 -19.66 10.04 11.24
N LEU A 101 -19.60 11.33 10.96
CA LEU A 101 -20.12 11.96 9.74
C LEU A 101 -19.03 12.78 9.08
N CYS A 102 -19.12 12.92 7.75
CA CYS A 102 -18.33 13.89 7.00
C CYS A 102 -18.68 15.31 7.46
N SER A 103 -17.68 16.14 7.73
CA SER A 103 -17.87 17.52 8.18
C SER A 103 -18.16 18.50 7.02
N GLY A 104 -17.92 18.10 5.78
CA GLY A 104 -18.12 18.88 4.57
C GLY A 104 -19.01 18.21 3.53
N GLU A 105 -19.21 18.89 2.42
CA GLU A 105 -20.04 18.44 1.30
C GLU A 105 -19.25 17.65 0.25
N GLY A 106 -19.96 17.12 -0.75
CA GLY A 106 -19.34 16.49 -1.91
C GLY A 106 -18.50 15.27 -1.53
N TRP A 107 -17.26 15.22 -2.00
CA TRP A 107 -16.30 14.16 -1.68
C TRP A 107 -15.74 14.26 -0.26
N ASN A 108 -15.92 15.41 0.41
CA ASN A 108 -15.33 15.68 1.73
C ASN A 108 -13.81 15.43 1.77
N LEU A 109 -13.12 15.77 0.69
CA LEU A 109 -11.67 15.67 0.58
C LEU A 109 -11.10 17.07 0.42
N LEU A 110 -10.05 17.36 1.18
CA LEU A 110 -9.30 18.61 1.14
C LEU A 110 -7.83 18.29 0.84
N THR A 111 -7.14 19.13 0.08
CA THR A 111 -5.68 19.03 -0.09
C THR A 111 -4.99 19.14 1.27
N LEU A 112 -3.88 18.41 1.46
CA LEU A 112 -3.12 18.50 2.69
C LEU A 112 -2.54 19.91 2.92
N GLU A 113 -2.04 20.55 1.86
CA GLU A 113 -1.22 21.76 1.93
C GLU A 113 -2.00 23.01 2.38
N ASN A 114 -3.19 23.19 1.83
CA ASN A 114 -3.97 24.42 2.00
C ASN A 114 -5.47 24.17 2.22
N ARG A 115 -5.86 22.90 2.42
CA ARG A 115 -7.22 22.49 2.75
C ARG A 115 -8.26 22.94 1.71
N THR A 116 -7.88 22.98 0.43
CA THR A 116 -8.79 23.27 -0.68
C THR A 116 -9.57 22.02 -1.10
N PRO A 117 -10.85 22.13 -1.47
CA PRO A 117 -11.64 20.99 -1.92
C PRO A 117 -10.98 20.20 -3.06
N VAL A 118 -10.96 18.88 -2.92
CA VAL A 118 -10.54 17.93 -3.95
C VAL A 118 -11.79 17.24 -4.51
N ILE A 119 -11.96 17.33 -5.82
CA ILE A 119 -13.01 16.62 -6.55
C ILE A 119 -12.30 15.60 -7.46
N PRO A 120 -12.19 14.32 -7.03
CA PRO A 120 -11.43 13.31 -7.76
C PRO A 120 -11.76 13.18 -9.25
N PRO A 121 -13.04 13.20 -9.69
CA PRO A 121 -13.36 13.13 -11.12
C PRO A 121 -12.75 14.26 -11.95
N ASP A 122 -12.61 15.46 -11.41
CA ASP A 122 -12.08 16.63 -12.13
C ASP A 122 -10.57 16.53 -12.38
N LEU A 123 -9.88 15.62 -11.69
CA LEU A 123 -8.43 15.41 -11.79
C LEU A 123 -8.07 14.24 -12.72
N VAL A 124 -9.05 13.44 -13.12
CA VAL A 124 -8.83 12.31 -14.04
C VAL A 124 -8.46 12.85 -15.42
N THR A 125 -7.40 12.30 -16.01
CA THR A 125 -6.95 12.66 -17.35
C THR A 125 -6.68 11.41 -18.19
N ASP A 126 -6.46 11.60 -19.50
CA ASP A 126 -5.98 10.54 -20.40
C ASP A 126 -4.44 10.47 -20.45
N GLU A 127 -3.74 11.23 -19.58
CA GLU A 127 -2.29 11.21 -19.53
C GLU A 127 -1.79 9.84 -19.06
N LYS A 128 -0.79 9.32 -19.76
CA LYS A 128 -0.09 8.11 -19.35
C LYS A 128 0.86 8.40 -18.21
N ILE A 129 0.47 7.99 -17.00
CA ILE A 129 1.29 8.12 -15.80
C ILE A 129 1.98 6.79 -15.52
N GLU A 130 3.30 6.78 -15.57
CA GLU A 130 4.12 5.60 -15.24
C GLU A 130 4.05 5.33 -13.73
N MET A 131 3.82 4.07 -13.37
CA MET A 131 3.77 3.61 -11.98
C MET A 131 5.13 3.74 -11.31
N THR A 132 5.16 4.36 -10.13
CA THR A 132 6.39 4.49 -9.34
C THR A 132 6.79 3.18 -8.67
N ASP A 133 7.99 3.15 -8.10
CA ASP A 133 8.50 1.99 -7.36
C ASP A 133 7.63 1.68 -6.13
N TRP A 134 7.09 2.72 -5.50
CA TRP A 134 6.17 2.59 -4.38
C TRP A 134 4.84 1.95 -4.80
N GLU A 135 4.28 2.37 -5.94
CA GLU A 135 3.07 1.77 -6.50
C GLU A 135 3.29 0.29 -6.86
N LEU A 136 4.42 -0.04 -7.49
CA LEU A 136 4.75 -1.42 -7.83
C LEU A 136 5.04 -2.28 -6.60
N HIS A 137 5.60 -1.71 -5.53
CA HIS A 137 5.80 -2.44 -4.28
C HIS A 137 4.46 -2.78 -3.61
N ASP A 138 3.54 -1.84 -3.51
CA ASP A 138 2.19 -2.13 -3.02
C ASP A 138 1.49 -3.19 -3.88
N PHE A 139 1.59 -3.07 -5.22
CA PHE A 139 1.04 -4.08 -6.12
C PHE A 139 1.71 -5.46 -5.92
N ALA A 140 3.02 -5.50 -5.70
CA ALA A 140 3.73 -6.75 -5.40
C ALA A 140 3.20 -7.40 -4.12
N VAL A 141 2.99 -6.61 -3.06
CA VAL A 141 2.41 -7.09 -1.80
C VAL A 141 1.03 -7.70 -2.05
N GLN A 142 0.17 -7.03 -2.83
CA GLN A 142 -1.15 -7.57 -3.17
C GLN A 142 -1.08 -8.89 -3.96
N VAL A 143 -0.20 -8.97 -4.96
CA VAL A 143 0.03 -10.19 -5.76
C VAL A 143 0.52 -11.33 -4.88
N ALA A 144 1.59 -11.11 -4.11
CA ALA A 144 2.17 -12.14 -3.24
C ALA A 144 1.15 -12.65 -2.22
N ARG A 145 0.37 -11.75 -1.60
CA ARG A 145 -0.69 -12.13 -0.65
C ARG A 145 -1.74 -13.02 -1.29
N LYS A 146 -2.18 -12.67 -2.50
CA LYS A 146 -3.17 -13.46 -3.23
C LYS A 146 -2.62 -14.85 -3.55
N GLU A 147 -1.46 -14.92 -4.18
CA GLU A 147 -0.83 -16.19 -4.59
C GLU A 147 -0.55 -17.10 -3.39
N LEU A 148 0.01 -16.56 -2.30
CA LEU A 148 0.27 -17.29 -1.06
C LEU A 148 -1.03 -17.82 -0.41
N THR A 149 -2.08 -17.00 -0.39
CA THR A 149 -3.38 -17.43 0.15
C THR A 149 -4.00 -18.53 -0.72
N GLU A 150 -3.91 -18.40 -2.04
CA GLU A 150 -4.41 -19.40 -3.00
C GLU A 150 -3.59 -20.70 -2.95
N SER A 151 -2.31 -20.66 -2.57
CA SER A 151 -1.47 -21.84 -2.32
C SER A 151 -1.67 -22.47 -0.94
N GLY A 152 -2.49 -21.86 -0.08
CA GLY A 152 -2.88 -22.40 1.24
C GLY A 152 -2.11 -21.83 2.43
N ASP A 153 -1.25 -20.83 2.24
CA ASP A 153 -0.59 -20.12 3.33
C ASP A 153 -1.56 -19.15 4.03
N THR A 154 -1.31 -18.89 5.31
CA THR A 154 -2.05 -17.88 6.08
C THR A 154 -1.23 -16.60 6.21
N VAL A 155 -1.55 -15.58 5.44
CA VAL A 155 -0.97 -14.24 5.61
C VAL A 155 -1.59 -13.58 6.85
N SER A 156 -0.80 -13.37 7.89
CA SER A 156 -1.25 -12.84 9.18
C SER A 156 -1.12 -11.32 9.31
N ALA A 157 -0.15 -10.71 8.63
CA ALA A 157 0.04 -9.27 8.56
C ALA A 157 0.84 -8.87 7.30
N TRP A 158 0.72 -7.62 6.87
CA TRP A 158 1.52 -7.06 5.78
C TRP A 158 1.71 -5.56 5.92
N ASN A 159 2.75 -5.06 5.27
CA ASN A 159 3.02 -3.64 5.12
C ASN A 159 3.47 -3.36 3.68
N SER A 160 2.90 -2.30 3.09
CA SER A 160 3.23 -1.86 1.72
C SER A 160 4.21 -0.68 1.68
N ASN A 161 4.72 -0.21 2.82
CA ASN A 161 5.79 0.79 2.84
C ASN A 161 7.12 0.10 2.48
N PRO A 162 7.73 0.37 1.31
CA PRO A 162 8.96 -0.30 0.86
C PRO A 162 10.18 -0.04 1.76
N GLU A 163 10.12 0.97 2.64
CA GLU A 163 11.19 1.27 3.58
C GLU A 163 11.09 0.49 4.89
N LEU A 164 9.99 -0.25 5.11
CA LEU A 164 9.80 -1.08 6.28
C LEU A 164 9.87 -2.55 5.87
N GLN A 165 10.75 -3.28 6.55
CA GLN A 165 10.93 -4.70 6.36
C GLN A 165 10.68 -5.45 7.67
N PRO A 166 10.09 -6.66 7.60
CA PRO A 166 9.64 -7.39 6.41
C PRO A 166 8.31 -6.86 5.83
N SER A 167 7.96 -7.27 4.61
CA SER A 167 6.74 -6.85 3.90
C SER A 167 5.52 -7.71 4.25
N LEU A 168 5.73 -9.00 4.53
CA LEU A 168 4.67 -9.95 4.89
C LEU A 168 5.06 -10.76 6.12
N TRP A 169 4.05 -11.16 6.88
CA TRP A 169 4.13 -12.19 7.90
C TRP A 169 3.17 -13.32 7.56
N LEU A 170 3.68 -14.55 7.63
CA LEU A 170 2.91 -15.77 7.47
C LEU A 170 2.78 -16.44 8.83
N GLY A 171 1.60 -17.00 9.11
CA GLY A 171 1.34 -17.79 10.30
C GLY A 171 0.72 -19.14 9.95
N GLY A 172 0.31 -19.86 10.97
CA GLY A 172 -0.30 -21.19 10.86
C GLY A 172 0.58 -22.29 11.43
N ASP A 173 0.27 -23.53 11.08
CA ASP A 173 0.88 -24.73 11.68
C ASP A 173 2.38 -24.87 11.35
N ALA A 174 2.83 -24.25 10.26
CA ALA A 174 4.24 -24.22 9.85
C ALA A 174 5.11 -23.26 10.71
N GLY A 175 4.50 -22.51 11.62
CA GLY A 175 5.18 -21.52 12.45
C GLY A 175 5.18 -20.11 11.83
N LEU A 176 5.69 -19.15 12.61
CA LEU A 176 5.79 -17.75 12.18
C LEU A 176 6.87 -17.61 11.11
N GLN A 177 6.54 -16.95 10.00
CA GLN A 177 7.51 -16.61 8.96
C GLN A 177 7.42 -15.13 8.62
N TRP A 178 8.55 -14.55 8.23
CA TRP A 178 8.59 -13.22 7.66
C TRP A 178 9.10 -13.30 6.22
N VAL A 179 8.62 -12.39 5.38
CA VAL A 179 9.00 -12.32 3.96
C VAL A 179 9.44 -10.91 3.61
N VAL A 180 10.66 -10.78 3.12
CA VAL A 180 11.12 -9.56 2.44
C VAL A 180 10.72 -9.67 0.98
N LEU A 181 9.87 -8.76 0.52
CA LEU A 181 9.32 -8.77 -0.83
C LEU A 181 9.93 -7.65 -1.68
N GLN A 182 10.43 -7.98 -2.87
CA GLN A 182 10.92 -6.99 -3.83
C GLN A 182 10.01 -6.88 -5.05
N ALA A 183 9.74 -5.66 -5.50
CA ALA A 183 9.15 -5.40 -6.81
C ALA A 183 10.29 -5.10 -7.81
N VAL A 184 10.30 -5.77 -8.96
CA VAL A 184 11.28 -5.53 -10.03
C VAL A 184 10.60 -5.31 -11.37
N ARG A 185 11.19 -4.44 -12.21
CA ARG A 185 10.75 -4.25 -13.60
C ARG A 185 11.63 -5.07 -14.53
N PHE A 186 11.06 -5.79 -15.47
CA PHE A 186 11.84 -6.42 -16.55
C PHE A 186 12.77 -5.39 -17.22
N PRO A 187 14.03 -5.73 -17.52
CA PRO A 187 14.68 -7.04 -17.34
C PRO A 187 15.47 -7.17 -16.03
N GLN A 188 15.23 -6.29 -15.05
CA GLN A 188 15.94 -6.32 -13.77
C GLN A 188 15.68 -7.64 -13.03
N GLU A 189 16.76 -8.26 -12.58
CA GLU A 189 16.72 -9.41 -11.68
C GLU A 189 16.60 -8.93 -10.23
N ALA A 190 15.76 -9.62 -9.47
CA ALA A 190 15.65 -9.41 -8.03
C ALA A 190 16.91 -9.92 -7.32
N LYS A 191 17.27 -9.28 -6.22
CA LYS A 191 18.43 -9.64 -5.42
C LYS A 191 18.04 -9.62 -3.95
N ILE A 192 18.49 -10.64 -3.22
CA ILE A 192 18.35 -10.66 -1.77
C ILE A 192 19.03 -9.39 -1.22
N PRO A 193 18.33 -8.58 -0.39
CA PRO A 193 18.91 -7.36 0.15
C PRO A 193 20.09 -7.64 1.07
N ASP A 194 21.10 -6.76 1.05
CA ASP A 194 22.32 -6.91 1.84
C ASP A 194 22.06 -7.01 3.36
N ASN A 195 20.95 -6.45 3.84
CA ASN A 195 20.56 -6.45 5.25
C ASN A 195 19.70 -7.67 5.67
N ILE A 196 19.51 -8.69 4.81
CA ILE A 196 18.61 -9.82 5.09
C ILE A 196 18.97 -10.56 6.39
N HIS A 197 20.27 -10.72 6.68
CA HIS A 197 20.73 -11.40 7.89
C HIS A 197 20.57 -10.55 9.15
N GLU A 198 20.57 -9.21 9.02
CA GLU A 198 20.23 -8.33 10.15
C GLU A 198 18.75 -8.47 10.53
N ILE A 199 17.88 -8.64 9.52
CA ILE A 199 16.46 -8.91 9.73
C ILE A 199 16.29 -10.27 10.39
N ASP A 200 16.97 -11.31 9.91
CA ASP A 200 16.90 -12.64 10.50
C ASP A 200 17.30 -12.65 11.98
N GLU A 201 18.42 -12.04 12.33
CA GLU A 201 18.86 -11.92 13.73
C GLU A 201 17.85 -11.13 14.58
N ALA A 202 17.17 -10.12 14.04
CA ALA A 202 16.14 -9.37 14.75
C ALA A 202 14.91 -10.21 15.10
N TYR A 203 14.59 -11.24 14.31
CA TYR A 203 13.42 -12.11 14.50
C TYR A 203 13.74 -13.50 15.06
N LYS A 204 15.02 -13.86 15.16
CA LYS A 204 15.52 -15.14 15.69
C LYS A 204 14.95 -15.51 17.06
N ALA A 205 14.86 -14.54 17.98
CA ALA A 205 14.31 -14.76 19.32
C ALA A 205 12.80 -15.12 19.32
N ARG A 206 12.08 -14.83 18.23
CA ARG A 206 10.67 -15.22 18.03
C ARG A 206 10.53 -16.58 17.34
N GLY A 207 11.64 -17.25 16.99
CA GLY A 207 11.65 -18.50 16.25
C GLY A 207 11.04 -18.37 14.85
N ALA A 208 11.05 -17.15 14.27
CA ALA A 208 10.43 -16.91 12.98
C ALA A 208 11.39 -17.23 11.84
N LYS A 209 10.92 -17.97 10.83
CA LYS A 209 11.70 -18.28 9.63
C LYS A 209 11.71 -17.12 8.64
N GLY A 210 12.88 -16.78 8.12
CA GLY A 210 13.04 -15.82 7.03
C GLY A 210 12.83 -16.40 5.64
N ASN A 211 12.19 -15.63 4.78
CA ASN A 211 12.11 -15.90 3.35
C ASN A 211 12.32 -14.62 2.55
N PHE A 212 12.78 -14.77 1.32
CA PHE A 212 12.81 -13.73 0.30
C PHE A 212 11.79 -14.06 -0.79
N ALA A 213 11.19 -13.04 -1.40
CA ALA A 213 10.40 -13.22 -2.60
C ALA A 213 10.46 -11.97 -3.47
N TYR A 214 10.09 -12.10 -4.73
CA TYR A 214 9.92 -10.96 -5.61
C TYR A 214 8.73 -11.13 -6.56
N VAL A 215 8.21 -9.98 -6.99
CA VAL A 215 7.25 -9.89 -8.09
C VAL A 215 7.90 -9.09 -9.21
N SER A 216 7.95 -9.72 -10.38
CA SER A 216 8.42 -9.07 -11.60
C SER A 216 7.24 -8.50 -12.38
N PHE A 217 7.43 -7.29 -12.89
CA PHE A 217 6.46 -6.57 -13.69
C PHE A 217 7.03 -6.22 -15.06
N SER A 218 6.19 -6.32 -16.08
CA SER A 218 6.51 -5.84 -17.41
C SER A 218 5.27 -5.28 -18.10
N ASN A 219 5.45 -4.35 -19.03
CA ASN A 219 4.34 -3.91 -19.87
C ASN A 219 3.77 -5.10 -20.67
N GLU A 220 2.45 -5.17 -20.86
CA GLU A 220 1.81 -6.28 -21.60
C GLU A 220 2.34 -6.46 -23.03
N LYS A 221 2.89 -5.39 -23.63
CA LYS A 221 3.41 -5.37 -25.00
C LYS A 221 4.90 -5.64 -25.07
N GLN A 222 5.58 -5.83 -23.94
CA GLN A 222 6.99 -6.15 -23.88
C GLN A 222 7.20 -7.62 -24.27
N ASP A 223 8.08 -7.90 -25.22
CA ASP A 223 8.57 -9.25 -25.43
C ASP A 223 9.56 -9.61 -24.30
N ILE A 224 9.09 -10.41 -23.35
CA ILE A 224 9.88 -10.87 -22.21
C ILE A 224 10.65 -12.16 -22.51
N LYS A 225 10.45 -12.79 -23.68
CA LYS A 225 11.14 -14.03 -24.07
C LYS A 225 12.51 -13.77 -24.69
N THR A 226 12.75 -12.55 -25.13
CA THR A 226 14.02 -12.11 -25.70
C THR A 226 14.66 -11.06 -24.81
N SER A 227 15.97 -11.18 -24.57
CA SER A 227 16.72 -10.12 -23.93
C SER A 227 16.63 -8.83 -24.73
N LEU A 228 16.57 -7.70 -24.02
CA LEU A 228 16.65 -6.38 -24.64
C LEU A 228 17.97 -6.25 -25.42
N LYS A 229 17.91 -5.58 -26.57
CA LYS A 229 19.12 -5.23 -27.33
C LYS A 229 19.92 -4.19 -26.57
N ASP A 230 21.21 -4.07 -26.91
CA ASP A 230 22.06 -3.04 -26.32
C ASP A 230 21.47 -1.63 -26.57
N GLY A 231 21.32 -0.85 -25.50
CA GLY A 231 20.68 0.47 -25.52
C GLY A 231 19.15 0.48 -25.60
N GLU A 232 18.47 -0.66 -25.72
CA GLU A 232 17.00 -0.74 -25.69
C GLU A 232 16.50 -0.56 -24.25
N LYS A 233 15.45 0.25 -24.09
CA LYS A 233 14.80 0.48 -22.79
C LYS A 233 13.54 -0.39 -22.69
N PRO A 234 13.26 -0.98 -21.52
CA PRO A 234 11.99 -1.68 -21.32
C PRO A 234 10.83 -0.70 -21.46
N LEU A 235 9.69 -1.21 -21.93
CA LEU A 235 8.46 -0.42 -21.99
C LEU A 235 8.00 -0.05 -20.57
N PRO A 236 7.63 1.22 -20.34
CA PRO A 236 7.13 1.68 -19.04
C PRO A 236 5.78 1.04 -18.70
N ILE A 237 5.48 0.97 -17.41
CA ILE A 237 4.24 0.39 -16.89
C ILE A 237 3.33 1.54 -16.47
N TYR A 238 2.19 1.69 -17.13
CA TYR A 238 1.29 2.81 -16.93
C TYR A 238 0.09 2.45 -16.05
N ARG A 239 -0.38 3.40 -15.24
CA ARG A 239 -1.61 3.26 -14.44
C ARG A 239 -2.81 2.91 -15.33
N GLY A 240 -3.58 1.92 -14.90
CA GLY A 240 -4.80 1.49 -15.60
C GLY A 240 -4.55 0.63 -16.85
N GLU A 241 -3.30 0.49 -17.30
CA GLU A 241 -2.93 -0.47 -18.33
C GLU A 241 -2.61 -1.84 -17.70
N LYS A 242 -2.67 -2.89 -18.52
CA LYS A 242 -2.31 -4.24 -18.05
C LYS A 242 -0.80 -4.40 -17.99
N ALA A 243 -0.35 -5.16 -16.99
CA ALA A 243 1.03 -5.60 -16.85
C ALA A 243 1.09 -7.13 -16.91
N ILE A 244 2.20 -7.66 -17.41
CA ILE A 244 2.60 -9.05 -17.16
C ILE A 244 3.21 -9.08 -15.75
N VAL A 245 2.71 -9.99 -14.93
CA VAL A 245 3.10 -10.13 -13.53
C VAL A 245 3.53 -11.57 -13.28
N SER A 246 4.66 -11.75 -12.58
CA SER A 246 5.11 -13.07 -12.15
C SER A 246 5.68 -13.01 -10.74
N PHE A 247 5.16 -13.88 -9.86
CA PHE A 247 5.63 -14.05 -8.49
C PHE A 247 6.64 -15.20 -8.42
N SER A 248 7.75 -14.99 -7.69
CA SER A 248 8.82 -15.99 -7.58
C SER A 248 8.47 -17.21 -6.74
N GLY A 249 7.43 -17.11 -5.90
CA GLY A 249 7.29 -17.98 -4.72
C GLY A 249 8.25 -17.57 -3.60
N LEU A 250 8.20 -18.31 -2.50
CA LEU A 250 9.11 -18.11 -1.37
C LEU A 250 10.48 -18.76 -1.68
N LEU A 251 11.53 -17.97 -1.52
CA LEU A 251 12.92 -18.36 -1.66
C LEU A 251 13.59 -18.36 -0.29
N ASP A 252 14.54 -19.28 -0.10
CA ASP A 252 15.39 -19.30 1.07
C ASP A 252 16.31 -18.07 1.08
N ILE A 253 16.58 -17.51 2.25
CA ILE A 253 17.44 -16.32 2.40
C ILE A 253 18.94 -16.66 2.25
N ASP A 254 19.30 -17.94 2.28
CA ASP A 254 20.67 -18.44 2.12
C ASP A 254 21.01 -18.88 0.69
N ASN A 255 20.04 -18.84 -0.25
CA ASN A 255 20.21 -19.30 -1.64
C ASN A 255 20.57 -18.19 -2.64
#